data_AF-A0A9E5WQG1-F1
#
_entry.id   AF-A0A9E5WQG1-F1
#
_cell.length_a   1.000
_cell.length_b   1.000
_cell.length_c   1.000
_cell.angle_alpha   90.00
_cell.angle_beta   90.00
_cell.angle_gamma   90.00
#
_symmetry.space_group_name_H-M   'P 1'
#
loop_
_entity.id
_entity.type
_entity.pdbx_description
1 polymer ?
#
loop_
_entity_poly.entity_id
_entity_poly.type
_entity_poly.pdbx_seq_one_letter_code
_entity_poly.pdbx_strand_id
1 'polypeptide(L)'
;MSAIPVYLKQSEDATRPTDPEFYWVTRDGTFLCRNHPFFQSDVPTSQAPRALAPHRARCLLRYPKLGQRILETIVGFFDQVYQRHQAESVVLLYWDLQEKRYRLHIPRQEARVWQSWTGHRTPTDVSYTVPLDVPPTCLLVGDIHCHGDMASYSSGTDQNDARYRDGIHAVVGQINEEPPQFHTEISIDGYPFLVRFEDFFAGYEMRRPAPEEWLKRVSVITQYSTWQPPAPVGGNGRGKNNFLPPRAGDNPPFGSCQA
;
A
#
# COMPACT_ATOMS: atom_id res chain seq x y z
N MET A 1 11.42 -43.04 1.96
CA MET A 1 10.75 -42.84 3.26
C MET A 1 9.28 -42.62 2.98
N SER A 2 8.38 -43.35 3.65
CA SER A 2 6.93 -43.09 3.52
C SER A 2 6.61 -41.72 4.12
N ALA A 3 5.68 -40.99 3.52
CA ALA A 3 5.22 -39.72 4.06
C ALA A 3 4.50 -39.97 5.40
N ILE A 4 4.82 -39.18 6.43
CA ILE A 4 4.06 -39.15 7.68
C ILE A 4 2.69 -38.53 7.37
N PRO A 5 1.56 -39.22 7.66
CA PRO A 5 0.24 -38.73 7.31
C PRO A 5 -0.14 -37.49 8.13
N VAL A 6 -1.00 -36.64 7.55
CA VAL A 6 -1.50 -35.41 8.16
C VAL A 6 -3.02 -35.49 8.23
N TYR A 7 -3.57 -35.26 9.42
CA TYR A 7 -5.00 -35.34 9.71
C TYR A 7 -5.52 -34.00 10.23
N LEU A 8 -6.72 -33.60 9.79
CA LEU A 8 -7.43 -32.44 10.33
C LEU A 8 -8.27 -32.88 11.53
N LYS A 9 -8.01 -32.32 12.72
CA LYS A 9 -8.81 -32.58 13.91
C LYS A 9 -9.95 -31.57 13.98
N GLN A 10 -11.13 -31.96 13.51
CA GLN A 10 -12.29 -31.07 13.37
C GLN A 10 -13.17 -30.97 14.63
N SER A 11 -13.01 -31.89 15.59
CA SER A 11 -13.76 -31.91 16.84
C SER A 11 -12.93 -32.49 17.99
N GLU A 12 -13.37 -32.27 19.23
CA GLU A 12 -12.68 -32.78 20.41
C GLU A 12 -12.74 -34.32 20.51
N ASP A 13 -13.83 -34.91 20.04
CA ASP A 13 -14.12 -36.35 19.98
C ASP A 13 -13.57 -37.03 18.71
N ALA A 14 -12.81 -36.32 17.87
CA ALA A 14 -12.20 -36.88 16.68
C ALA A 14 -11.38 -38.14 17.00
N THR A 15 -11.69 -39.24 16.32
CA THR A 15 -11.01 -40.51 16.53
C THR A 15 -9.53 -40.39 16.20
N ARG A 16 -8.68 -40.90 17.10
CA ARG A 16 -7.24 -40.89 16.90
C ARG A 16 -6.83 -41.83 15.75
N PRO A 17 -6.03 -41.36 14.79
CA PRO A 17 -5.42 -42.23 13.78
C PRO A 17 -4.60 -43.36 14.42
N THR A 18 -4.54 -44.52 13.77
CA THR A 18 -3.79 -45.68 14.26
C THR A 18 -2.33 -45.69 13.82
N ASP A 19 -1.91 -44.74 12.97
CA ASP A 19 -0.52 -44.65 12.50
C ASP A 19 0.46 -44.50 13.67
N PRO A 20 1.63 -45.17 13.64
CA PRO A 20 2.65 -45.05 14.69
C PRO A 20 3.14 -43.61 14.89
N GLU A 21 3.18 -42.83 13.81
CA GLU A 21 3.55 -41.42 13.79
C GLU A 21 2.69 -40.70 12.75
N PHE A 22 2.12 -39.55 13.12
CA PHE A 22 1.27 -38.72 12.26
C PHE A 22 1.25 -37.26 12.74
N TYR A 23 0.72 -36.35 11.92
CA TYR A 23 0.46 -34.98 12.34
C TYR A 23 -1.04 -34.71 12.53
N TRP A 24 -1.39 -33.99 13.59
CA TRP A 24 -2.69 -33.33 13.71
C TRP A 24 -2.58 -31.84 13.38
N VAL A 25 -3.44 -31.36 12.50
CA VAL A 25 -3.72 -29.93 12.32
C VAL A 25 -5.00 -29.63 13.09
N THR A 26 -4.90 -28.72 14.05
CA THR A 26 -6.00 -28.30 14.93
C THR A 26 -6.16 -26.78 14.88
N ARG A 27 -7.18 -26.24 15.56
CA ARG A 27 -7.32 -24.78 15.77
C ARG A 27 -6.10 -24.17 16.46
N ASP A 28 -5.44 -24.93 17.32
CA ASP A 28 -4.38 -24.44 18.21
C ASP A 28 -2.97 -24.67 17.61
N GLY A 29 -2.91 -25.12 16.35
CA GLY A 29 -1.67 -25.34 15.61
C GLY A 29 -1.50 -26.77 15.13
N THR A 30 -0.26 -27.12 14.78
CA THR A 30 0.10 -28.47 14.34
C THR A 30 0.81 -29.24 15.45
N PHE A 31 0.48 -30.52 15.59
CA PHE A 31 1.04 -31.42 16.60
C PHE A 31 1.65 -32.65 15.91
N LEU A 32 2.84 -33.07 16.34
CA LEU A 32 3.42 -34.36 15.99
C LEU A 32 2.94 -35.39 17.01
N CYS A 33 2.22 -36.38 16.50
CA CYS A 33 1.53 -37.39 17.28
C CYS A 33 2.23 -38.73 17.13
N ARG A 34 2.34 -39.50 18.23
CA ARG A 34 2.90 -40.85 18.23
C ARG A 34 1.98 -41.83 18.94
N ASN A 35 1.86 -43.02 18.36
CA ASN A 35 1.22 -44.20 18.93
C ASN A 35 2.32 -45.24 19.20
N HIS A 36 3.04 -45.05 20.30
CA HIS A 36 4.10 -45.96 20.71
C HIS A 36 3.53 -47.03 21.67
N PRO A 37 4.05 -48.27 21.68
CA PRO A 37 3.60 -49.30 22.63
C PRO A 37 3.69 -48.91 24.13
N PHE A 38 4.58 -47.96 24.45
CA PHE A 38 4.78 -47.47 25.83
C PHE A 38 4.16 -46.10 26.09
N PHE A 39 3.81 -45.34 25.05
CA PHE A 39 3.25 -44.00 25.24
C PHE A 39 2.45 -43.54 24.04
N GLN A 40 1.49 -42.69 24.31
CA GLN A 40 0.85 -41.87 23.31
C GLN A 40 1.24 -40.42 23.59
N SER A 41 1.61 -39.68 22.56
CA SER A 41 1.98 -38.27 22.71
C SER A 41 1.40 -37.41 21.61
N ASP A 42 1.08 -36.17 21.95
CA ASP A 42 0.65 -35.10 21.05
C ASP A 42 1.47 -33.85 21.40
N VAL A 43 2.51 -33.57 20.61
CA VAL A 43 3.48 -32.51 20.93
C VAL A 43 3.36 -31.38 19.91
N PRO A 44 3.16 -30.12 20.32
CA PRO A 44 3.06 -29.00 19.38
C PRO A 44 4.36 -28.84 18.60
N THR A 45 4.24 -28.53 17.31
CA THR A 45 5.38 -28.30 16.43
C THR A 45 5.36 -26.88 15.89
N SER A 46 6.50 -26.19 16.01
CA SER A 46 6.70 -24.87 15.39
C SER A 46 6.98 -24.96 13.89
N GLN A 47 7.37 -26.13 13.38
CA GLN A 47 7.60 -26.38 11.96
C GLN A 47 6.41 -27.10 11.34
N ALA A 48 6.02 -26.69 10.13
CA ALA A 48 5.03 -27.40 9.34
C ALA A 48 5.47 -28.86 9.06
N PRO A 49 4.52 -29.79 8.82
CA PRO A 49 4.84 -31.19 8.53
C PRO A 49 5.83 -31.29 7.36
N ARG A 50 7.01 -31.89 7.60
CA ARG A 50 8.11 -31.96 6.62
C ARG A 50 7.76 -32.74 5.34
N ALA A 51 6.73 -33.58 5.41
CA ALA A 51 6.24 -34.35 4.27
C ALA A 51 5.47 -33.49 3.24
N LEU A 52 5.06 -32.27 3.61
CA LEU A 52 4.31 -31.38 2.73
C LEU A 52 5.26 -30.54 1.87
N ALA A 53 4.85 -30.31 0.62
CA ALA A 53 5.58 -29.42 -0.28
C ALA A 53 5.52 -27.97 0.24
N PRO A 54 6.60 -27.17 0.06
CA PRO A 54 6.55 -25.77 0.39
C PRO A 54 5.49 -25.06 -0.47
N HIS A 55 4.79 -24.11 0.15
CA HIS A 55 3.88 -23.20 -0.54
C HIS A 55 4.21 -21.77 -0.14
N ARG A 56 3.86 -20.81 -1.00
CA ARG A 56 4.01 -19.39 -0.71
C ARG A 56 2.72 -18.67 -1.05
N ALA A 57 2.44 -17.59 -0.33
CA ALA A 57 1.38 -16.68 -0.69
C ALA A 57 1.53 -16.28 -2.16
N ARG A 58 0.42 -16.31 -2.90
CA ARG A 58 0.38 -15.93 -4.32
C ARG A 58 -0.95 -15.28 -4.64
N CYS A 59 -0.90 -14.13 -5.29
CA CYS A 59 -2.05 -13.53 -5.95
C CYS A 59 -1.92 -13.68 -7.47
N LEU A 60 -3.00 -14.13 -8.12
CA LEU A 60 -3.11 -14.20 -9.57
C LEU A 60 -4.14 -13.18 -10.03
N LEU A 61 -3.66 -12.07 -10.60
CA LEU A 61 -4.55 -11.04 -11.12
C LEU A 61 -5.35 -11.56 -12.31
N ARG A 62 -6.67 -11.43 -12.22
CA ARG A 62 -7.63 -11.74 -13.28
C ARG A 62 -8.42 -10.52 -13.75
N TYR A 63 -8.09 -9.35 -13.21
CA TYR A 63 -8.62 -8.10 -13.70
C TYR A 63 -8.19 -7.89 -15.15
N PRO A 64 -9.09 -7.46 -16.04
CA PRO A 64 -8.67 -6.91 -17.32
C PRO A 64 -7.73 -5.74 -17.08
N LYS A 65 -6.70 -5.56 -17.91
CA LYS A 65 -5.77 -4.44 -17.71
C LYS A 65 -6.49 -3.10 -17.84
N LEU A 66 -6.12 -2.13 -17.01
CA LEU A 66 -6.60 -0.77 -17.16
C LEU A 66 -6.03 -0.19 -18.46
N GLY A 67 -6.92 0.27 -19.34
CA GLY A 67 -6.53 0.74 -20.67
C GLY A 67 -5.61 1.97 -20.61
N GLN A 68 -4.64 2.05 -21.52
CA GLN A 68 -3.65 3.12 -21.57
C GLN A 68 -4.30 4.52 -21.51
N ARG A 69 -5.26 4.80 -22.40
CA ARG A 69 -5.94 6.12 -22.42
C ARG A 69 -6.65 6.47 -21.11
N ILE A 70 -7.16 5.46 -20.40
CA ILE A 70 -7.80 5.65 -19.09
C ILE A 70 -6.73 6.09 -18.08
N LEU A 71 -5.62 5.35 -17.99
CA LEU A 71 -4.51 5.70 -17.11
C LEU A 71 -3.94 7.10 -17.43
N GLU A 72 -3.72 7.40 -18.71
CA GLU A 72 -3.23 8.71 -19.15
C GLU A 72 -4.14 9.87 -18.73
N THR A 73 -5.46 9.65 -18.74
CA THR A 73 -6.45 10.64 -18.28
C THR A 73 -6.42 10.78 -16.76
N ILE A 74 -6.24 9.67 -16.02
CA ILE A 74 -6.06 9.69 -14.57
C ILE A 74 -4.78 10.47 -14.20
N VAL A 75 -3.68 10.23 -14.90
CA VAL A 75 -2.42 10.96 -14.66
C VAL A 75 -2.57 12.45 -14.99
N GLY A 76 -3.28 12.82 -16.06
CA GLY A 76 -3.52 14.23 -16.34
C GLY A 76 -4.47 14.91 -15.35
N PHE A 77 -5.39 14.17 -14.72
CA PHE A 77 -6.13 14.69 -13.56
C PHE A 77 -5.19 15.02 -12.40
N PHE A 78 -4.30 14.10 -12.05
CA PHE A 78 -3.33 14.30 -10.99
C PHE A 78 -2.40 15.48 -11.25
N ASP A 79 -1.90 15.61 -12.48
CA ASP A 79 -1.11 16.76 -12.90
C ASP A 79 -1.91 18.07 -12.75
N GLN A 80 -3.15 18.13 -13.25
CA GLN A 80 -3.97 19.33 -13.12
C GLN A 80 -4.26 19.71 -11.66
N VAL A 81 -4.49 18.74 -10.76
CA VAL A 81 -4.62 18.99 -9.32
C VAL A 81 -3.31 19.52 -8.76
N TYR A 82 -2.19 18.87 -9.07
CA TYR A 82 -0.87 19.25 -8.56
C TYR A 82 -0.45 20.66 -9.02
N GLN A 83 -0.64 21.01 -10.31
CA GLN A 83 -0.33 22.36 -10.82
C GLN A 83 -1.14 23.46 -10.13
N ARG A 84 -2.40 23.18 -9.76
CA ARG A 84 -3.29 24.17 -9.11
C ARG A 84 -3.04 24.27 -7.62
N HIS A 85 -2.71 23.15 -6.98
CA HIS A 85 -2.85 23.01 -5.55
C HIS A 85 -1.64 22.44 -4.83
N GLN A 86 -0.63 21.92 -5.54
CA GLN A 86 0.51 21.19 -4.97
C GLN A 86 0.05 20.16 -3.94
N ALA A 87 -0.96 19.37 -4.32
CA ALA A 87 -1.73 18.51 -3.44
C ALA A 87 -1.86 17.11 -4.04
N GLU A 88 -2.07 16.12 -3.17
CA GLU A 88 -2.40 14.76 -3.57
C GLU A 88 -3.83 14.68 -4.13
N SER A 89 -4.10 13.61 -4.87
CA SER A 89 -5.45 13.29 -5.33
C SER A 89 -5.59 11.80 -5.62
N VAL A 90 -6.83 11.31 -5.63
CA VAL A 90 -7.17 9.90 -5.75
C VAL A 90 -8.30 9.66 -6.75
N VAL A 91 -8.25 8.52 -7.42
CA VAL A 91 -9.29 7.96 -8.28
C VAL A 91 -9.61 6.55 -7.82
N LEU A 92 -10.89 6.23 -7.66
CA LEU A 92 -11.36 4.87 -7.38
C LEU A 92 -11.70 4.15 -8.68
N LEU A 93 -11.30 2.88 -8.76
CA LEU A 93 -11.53 2.01 -9.91
C LEU A 93 -12.62 1.01 -9.57
N TYR A 94 -13.69 1.03 -10.36
CA TYR A 94 -14.75 0.02 -10.30
C TYR A 94 -14.75 -0.82 -11.58
N TRP A 95 -15.01 -2.11 -11.46
CA TRP A 95 -15.29 -2.98 -12.59
C TRP A 95 -16.80 -3.20 -12.69
N ASP A 96 -17.39 -2.78 -13.81
CA ASP A 96 -18.80 -3.07 -14.10
C ASP A 96 -18.93 -4.46 -14.72
N LEU A 97 -19.56 -5.38 -14.00
CA LEU A 97 -19.77 -6.77 -14.42
C LEU A 97 -20.69 -6.89 -15.64
N GLN A 98 -21.64 -5.97 -15.83
CA GLN A 98 -22.59 -6.00 -16.93
C GLN A 98 -21.96 -5.44 -18.21
N GLU A 99 -21.36 -4.26 -18.10
CA GLU A 99 -20.74 -3.56 -19.23
C GLU A 99 -19.33 -4.06 -19.55
N LYS A 100 -18.75 -4.90 -18.67
CA LYS A 100 -17.40 -5.46 -18.77
C LYS A 100 -16.34 -4.40 -19.04
N ARG A 101 -16.38 -3.32 -18.26
CA ARG A 101 -15.43 -2.21 -18.38
C ARG A 101 -15.17 -1.55 -17.03
N TYR A 102 -14.04 -0.85 -16.96
CA TYR A 102 -13.76 0.03 -15.84
C TYR A 102 -14.69 1.24 -15.83
N ARG A 103 -15.18 1.59 -14.64
CA ARG A 103 -15.80 2.85 -14.30
C ARG A 103 -14.91 3.57 -13.31
N LEU A 104 -14.55 4.80 -13.65
CA LEU A 104 -13.78 5.65 -12.75
C LEU A 104 -14.75 6.40 -11.84
N HIS A 105 -14.41 6.47 -10.56
CA HIS A 105 -15.13 7.31 -9.62
C HIS A 105 -14.15 8.30 -9.00
N ILE A 106 -14.47 9.59 -9.12
CA ILE A 106 -13.73 10.67 -8.49
C ILE A 106 -14.47 11.06 -7.22
N PRO A 107 -14.05 10.55 -6.05
CA PRO A 107 -14.74 10.86 -4.81
C PRO A 107 -14.58 12.35 -4.51
N ARG A 108 -15.54 12.91 -3.76
CA ARG A 108 -15.26 14.17 -3.07
C ARG A 108 -14.10 13.90 -2.12
N GLN A 109 -13.06 14.70 -2.22
CA GLN A 109 -11.80 14.44 -1.53
C GLN A 109 -11.20 15.73 -1.00
N GLU A 110 -10.62 15.63 0.19
CA GLU A 110 -9.93 16.72 0.88
C GLU A 110 -8.43 16.43 0.88
N ALA A 111 -7.71 17.16 0.04
CA ALA A 111 -6.25 17.07 -0.02
C ALA A 111 -5.61 18.00 1.01
N ARG A 112 -4.65 17.48 1.74
CA ARG A 112 -3.92 18.20 2.79
C ARG A 112 -2.55 18.58 2.27
N VAL A 113 -2.19 19.84 2.50
CA VAL A 113 -0.93 20.41 2.07
C VAL A 113 -0.29 21.12 3.24
N TRP A 114 0.95 20.77 3.53
CA TRP A 114 1.76 21.53 4.47
C TRP A 114 2.44 22.69 3.73
N GLN A 115 2.40 23.89 4.30
CA GLN A 115 3.07 25.07 3.77
C GLN A 115 4.14 25.58 4.75
N SER A 116 5.37 25.68 4.26
CA SER A 116 6.50 26.26 4.97
C SER A 116 6.37 27.78 5.11
N TRP A 117 7.17 28.37 5.99
CA TRP A 117 7.28 29.82 6.11
C TRP A 117 7.80 30.52 4.84
N THR A 118 8.57 29.81 3.99
CA THR A 118 9.05 30.32 2.70
C THR A 118 8.00 30.21 1.59
N GLY A 119 6.82 29.66 1.88
CA GLY A 119 5.77 29.42 0.91
C GLY A 119 5.93 28.14 0.10
N HIS A 120 6.93 27.29 0.41
CA HIS A 120 7.03 25.97 -0.19
C HIS A 120 5.88 25.09 0.32
N ARG A 121 5.22 24.37 -0.58
CA ARG A 121 4.06 23.54 -0.27
C ARG A 121 4.37 22.09 -0.58
N THR A 122 4.03 21.20 0.35
CA THR A 122 4.28 19.77 0.27
C THR A 122 2.95 19.03 0.46
N PRO A 123 2.53 18.18 -0.49
CA PRO A 123 1.39 17.29 -0.30
C PRO A 123 1.63 16.35 0.89
N THR A 124 0.60 16.08 1.69
CA THR A 124 0.77 15.23 2.88
C THR A 124 -0.19 14.05 2.96
N ASP A 125 -1.43 14.23 2.48
CA ASP A 125 -2.49 13.22 2.59
C ASP A 125 -3.68 13.62 1.71
N VAL A 126 -4.52 12.65 1.35
CA VAL A 126 -5.83 12.86 0.74
C VAL A 126 -6.91 12.04 1.44
N SER A 127 -7.87 12.74 2.05
CA SER A 127 -9.00 12.09 2.73
C SER A 127 -10.21 11.98 1.79
N TYR A 128 -10.83 10.81 1.76
CA TYR A 128 -12.03 10.56 0.99
C TYR A 128 -12.85 9.42 1.62
N THR A 129 -14.09 9.25 1.15
CA THR A 129 -14.93 8.11 1.52
C THR A 129 -15.24 7.30 0.28
N VAL A 130 -15.13 5.97 0.39
CA VAL A 130 -15.58 5.07 -0.66
C VAL A 130 -17.10 5.14 -0.73
N PRO A 131 -17.69 5.52 -1.88
CA PRO A 131 -19.14 5.64 -2.01
C PRO A 131 -19.81 4.27 -1.82
N LEU A 132 -20.86 4.24 -0.99
CA LEU A 132 -21.68 3.05 -0.77
C LEU A 132 -22.82 2.94 -1.82
N ASP A 133 -23.12 4.02 -2.54
CA ASP A 133 -24.19 4.13 -3.52
C ASP A 133 -23.71 3.84 -4.95
N VAL A 134 -22.92 2.79 -5.13
CA VAL A 134 -22.52 2.31 -6.46
C VAL A 134 -23.52 1.30 -7.00
N PRO A 135 -23.72 1.21 -8.34
CA PRO A 135 -24.57 0.18 -8.92
C PRO A 135 -24.17 -1.22 -8.42
N PRO A 136 -25.11 -2.13 -8.11
CA PRO A 136 -24.78 -3.47 -7.60
C PRO A 136 -23.91 -4.32 -8.53
N THR A 137 -23.83 -3.96 -9.81
CA THR A 137 -22.96 -4.61 -10.80
C THR A 137 -21.51 -4.14 -10.74
N CYS A 138 -21.20 -3.11 -9.95
CA CYS A 138 -19.88 -2.53 -9.85
C CYS A 138 -19.11 -3.11 -8.65
N LEU A 139 -17.97 -3.73 -8.92
CA LEU A 139 -17.04 -4.20 -7.89
C LEU A 139 -15.92 -3.16 -7.74
N LEU A 140 -15.58 -2.80 -6.50
CA LEU A 140 -14.37 -2.02 -6.25
C LEU A 140 -13.16 -2.88 -6.61
N VAL A 141 -12.32 -2.38 -7.51
CA VAL A 141 -11.05 -3.03 -7.91
C VAL A 141 -9.89 -2.48 -7.10
N GLY A 142 -9.98 -1.22 -6.68
CA GLY A 142 -8.93 -0.54 -5.94
C GLY A 142 -8.90 0.96 -6.23
N ASP A 143 -7.74 1.56 -6.04
CA ASP A 143 -7.50 2.98 -6.16
C ASP A 143 -6.15 3.31 -6.80
N ILE A 144 -6.07 4.51 -7.37
CA ILE A 144 -4.83 5.12 -7.81
C ILE A 144 -4.77 6.49 -7.15
N HIS A 145 -3.67 6.83 -6.49
CA HIS A 145 -3.44 8.18 -5.95
C HIS A 145 -2.10 8.75 -6.36
N CYS A 146 -1.93 10.05 -6.16
CA CYS A 146 -0.75 10.82 -6.56
C CYS A 146 -0.05 11.44 -5.35
N HIS A 147 1.26 11.23 -5.26
CA HIS A 147 2.16 11.84 -4.27
C HIS A 147 2.75 13.19 -4.75
N GLY A 148 2.27 13.74 -5.86
CA GLY A 148 2.81 14.96 -6.45
C GLY A 148 4.22 14.76 -7.00
N ASP A 149 5.15 15.66 -6.63
CA ASP A 149 6.58 15.61 -7.01
C ASP A 149 7.42 14.66 -6.13
N MET A 150 6.80 13.97 -5.17
CA MET A 150 7.50 12.94 -4.38
C MET A 150 7.60 11.62 -5.15
N ALA A 151 8.54 10.76 -4.76
CA ALA A 151 8.70 9.43 -5.37
C ALA A 151 7.44 8.56 -5.22
N SER A 152 7.23 7.65 -6.17
CA SER A 152 6.15 6.66 -6.08
C SER A 152 6.54 5.50 -5.16
N TYR A 153 5.93 5.43 -3.99
CA TYR A 153 6.06 4.31 -3.04
C TYR A 153 4.82 4.28 -2.14
N SER A 154 4.52 3.14 -1.52
CA SER A 154 3.47 3.07 -0.51
C SER A 154 3.98 3.62 0.83
N SER A 155 3.46 4.75 1.29
CA SER A 155 3.77 5.30 2.62
C SER A 155 3.22 4.43 3.74
N GLY A 156 3.59 4.73 5.00
CA GLY A 156 3.04 4.02 6.15
C GLY A 156 1.51 4.18 6.28
N THR A 157 0.98 5.35 5.90
CA THR A 157 -0.47 5.60 5.84
C THR A 157 -1.11 4.73 4.78
N ASP A 158 -0.54 4.71 3.56
CA ASP A 158 -1.05 3.91 2.44
C ASP A 158 -1.07 2.42 2.74
N GLN A 159 0.00 1.90 3.37
CA GLN A 159 0.09 0.48 3.75
C GLN A 159 -0.96 0.12 4.80
N ASN A 160 -1.19 0.99 5.77
CA ASN A 160 -2.23 0.77 6.78
C ASN A 160 -3.63 0.80 6.16
N ASP A 161 -3.87 1.72 5.23
CA ASP A 161 -5.12 1.85 4.49
C ASP A 161 -5.41 0.63 3.60
N ALA A 162 -4.42 0.21 2.82
CA ALA A 162 -4.50 -0.96 1.94
C ALA A 162 -4.72 -2.26 2.73
N ARG A 163 -4.23 -2.35 3.97
CA ARG A 163 -4.42 -3.55 4.82
C ARG A 163 -5.89 -3.91 5.05
N TYR A 164 -6.79 -2.93 5.00
CA TYR A 164 -8.23 -3.13 5.24
C TYR A 164 -9.07 -2.96 3.97
N ARG A 165 -8.43 -2.83 2.79
CA ARG A 165 -9.09 -2.68 1.50
C ARG A 165 -8.48 -3.68 0.52
N ASP A 166 -9.23 -4.72 0.19
CA ASP A 166 -8.80 -5.63 -0.86
C ASP A 166 -8.85 -4.92 -2.22
N GLY A 167 -7.76 -5.01 -2.98
CA GLY A 167 -7.69 -4.36 -4.28
C GLY A 167 -6.30 -3.87 -4.66
N ILE A 168 -6.22 -3.37 -5.89
CA ILE A 168 -5.02 -2.73 -6.42
C ILE A 168 -4.89 -1.34 -5.77
N HIS A 169 -3.70 -1.04 -5.28
CA HIS A 169 -3.32 0.30 -4.82
C HIS A 169 -2.12 0.74 -5.63
N ALA A 170 -2.31 1.81 -6.41
CA ALA A 170 -1.25 2.34 -7.25
C ALA A 170 -0.93 3.78 -6.89
N VAL A 171 0.35 4.08 -6.78
CA VAL A 171 0.85 5.42 -6.47
C VAL A 171 1.55 5.99 -7.69
N VAL A 172 1.13 7.18 -8.11
CA VAL A 172 1.81 7.99 -9.11
C VAL A 172 2.67 9.02 -8.38
N GLY A 173 3.96 9.05 -8.67
CA GLY A 173 4.90 10.01 -8.09
C GLY A 173 5.70 10.73 -9.18
N GLN A 174 6.48 11.73 -8.79
CA GLN A 174 7.24 12.59 -9.71
C GLN A 174 6.34 13.12 -10.85
N ILE A 175 5.17 13.63 -10.51
CA ILE A 175 4.15 14.02 -11.49
C ILE A 175 4.65 15.13 -12.44
N ASN A 176 5.65 15.90 -12.03
CA ASN A 176 6.35 16.89 -12.84
C ASN A 176 7.22 16.30 -13.96
N GLU A 177 7.47 14.99 -13.97
CA GLU A 177 8.20 14.25 -15.01
C GLU A 177 7.23 13.53 -15.97
N GLU A 178 7.66 13.27 -17.21
CA GLU A 178 6.92 12.50 -18.22
C GLU A 178 7.83 11.43 -18.84
N PRO A 179 7.55 10.12 -18.65
CA PRO A 179 6.50 9.55 -17.80
C PRO A 179 6.71 9.83 -16.31
N PRO A 180 5.64 9.90 -15.49
CA PRO A 180 5.78 9.91 -14.04
C PRO A 180 6.22 8.53 -13.54
N GLN A 181 6.56 8.44 -12.26
CA GLN A 181 6.86 7.17 -11.61
C GLN A 181 5.58 6.45 -11.17
N PHE A 182 5.59 5.12 -11.27
CA PHE A 182 4.49 4.26 -10.86
C PHE A 182 4.94 3.22 -9.85
N HIS A 183 4.18 3.09 -8.78
CA HIS A 183 4.27 2.00 -7.81
C HIS A 183 2.93 1.27 -7.79
N THR A 184 2.93 -0.07 -7.75
CA THR A 184 1.70 -0.86 -7.82
C THR A 184 1.77 -2.04 -6.86
N GLU A 185 0.77 -2.15 -6.00
CA GLU A 185 0.60 -3.27 -5.08
C GLU A 185 -0.85 -3.78 -5.14
N ILE A 186 -1.07 -5.01 -4.71
CA ILE A 186 -2.39 -5.52 -4.39
C ILE A 186 -2.40 -5.99 -2.94
N SER A 187 -3.39 -5.55 -2.18
CA SER A 187 -3.66 -6.08 -0.85
C SER A 187 -4.81 -7.07 -0.94
N ILE A 188 -4.66 -8.25 -0.33
CA ILE A 188 -5.72 -9.26 -0.17
C ILE A 188 -5.64 -9.82 1.24
N ASP A 189 -6.72 -9.76 2.00
CA ASP A 189 -6.79 -10.21 3.40
C ASP A 189 -5.70 -9.56 4.27
N GLY A 190 -5.33 -8.32 3.96
CA GLY A 190 -4.25 -7.57 4.60
C GLY A 190 -2.83 -8.05 4.28
N TYR A 191 -2.67 -8.96 3.32
CA TYR A 191 -1.37 -9.39 2.79
C TYR A 191 -1.02 -8.62 1.51
N PRO A 192 0.10 -7.88 1.46
CA PRO A 192 0.51 -7.17 0.27
C PRO A 192 1.24 -8.08 -0.72
N PHE A 193 0.95 -7.92 -2.01
CA PHE A 193 1.70 -8.49 -3.11
C PHE A 193 2.19 -7.36 -4.01
N LEU A 194 3.49 -7.32 -4.30
CA LEU A 194 4.03 -6.42 -5.31
C LEU A 194 3.54 -6.84 -6.69
N VAL A 195 3.02 -5.88 -7.45
CA VAL A 195 2.48 -6.07 -8.79
C VAL A 195 3.36 -5.28 -9.77
N ARG A 196 3.71 -5.88 -10.91
CA ARG A 196 4.45 -5.13 -11.93
C ARG A 196 3.48 -4.23 -12.68
N PHE A 197 3.97 -3.09 -13.16
CA PHE A 197 3.15 -2.14 -13.92
C PHE A 197 2.34 -2.84 -15.03
N GLU A 198 3.00 -3.69 -15.82
CA GLU A 198 2.39 -4.38 -16.95
C GLU A 198 1.40 -5.49 -16.55
N ASP A 199 1.36 -5.91 -15.29
CA ASP A 199 0.40 -6.92 -14.82
C ASP A 199 -1.01 -6.31 -14.67
N PHE A 200 -1.10 -5.00 -14.40
CA PHE A 200 -2.38 -4.29 -14.22
C PHE A 200 -2.64 -3.20 -15.28
N PHE A 201 -1.62 -2.47 -15.71
CA PHE A 201 -1.76 -1.40 -16.70
C PHE A 201 -1.42 -1.90 -18.11
N ALA A 202 -2.22 -1.48 -19.09
CA ALA A 202 -2.00 -1.85 -20.50
C ALA A 202 -0.83 -1.08 -21.14
N GLY A 203 -0.41 0.03 -20.56
CA GLY A 203 0.62 0.92 -21.07
C GLY A 203 0.42 2.36 -20.60
N TYR A 204 1.41 3.19 -20.86
CA TYR A 204 1.39 4.63 -20.64
C TYR A 204 2.34 5.28 -21.64
N GLU A 205 1.91 6.37 -22.30
CA GLU A 205 2.75 7.11 -23.24
C GLU A 205 2.84 8.59 -22.85
N MET A 206 1.70 9.22 -22.57
CA MET A 206 1.67 10.64 -22.19
C MET A 206 0.41 10.98 -21.40
N ARG A 207 0.49 11.97 -20.51
CA ARG A 207 -0.70 12.43 -19.78
C ARG A 207 -1.72 13.07 -20.73
N ARG A 208 -3.01 12.88 -20.42
CA ARG A 208 -4.13 13.49 -21.16
C ARG A 208 -4.96 14.36 -20.23
N PRO A 209 -5.43 15.53 -20.68
CA PRO A 209 -6.22 16.41 -19.83
C PRO A 209 -7.49 15.70 -19.35
N ALA A 210 -7.74 15.80 -18.05
CA ALA A 210 -8.95 15.30 -17.45
C ALA A 210 -10.10 16.32 -17.53
N PRO A 211 -11.36 15.87 -17.41
CA PRO A 211 -12.51 16.76 -17.34
C PRO A 211 -12.47 17.69 -16.12
N GLU A 212 -12.85 18.96 -16.32
CA GLU A 212 -12.89 19.97 -15.24
C GLU A 212 -13.83 19.59 -14.08
N GLU A 213 -14.83 18.75 -14.34
CA GLU A 213 -15.74 18.25 -13.31
C GLU A 213 -15.05 17.36 -12.26
N TRP A 214 -13.93 16.70 -12.61
CA TRP A 214 -13.13 15.93 -11.67
C TRP A 214 -12.43 16.86 -10.68
N LEU A 215 -11.92 17.98 -11.17
CA LEU A 215 -11.21 18.98 -10.38
C LEU A 215 -12.14 19.64 -9.35
N LYS A 216 -13.43 19.81 -9.70
CA LYS A 216 -14.47 20.30 -8.77
C LYS A 216 -14.75 19.35 -7.59
N ARG A 217 -14.22 18.12 -7.61
CA ARG A 217 -14.34 17.16 -6.50
C ARG A 217 -13.22 17.28 -5.47
N VAL A 218 -12.21 18.10 -5.74
CA VAL A 218 -11.04 18.28 -4.87
C VAL A 218 -11.18 19.58 -4.09
N SER A 219 -11.11 19.49 -2.77
CA SER A 219 -10.92 20.63 -1.87
C SER A 219 -9.56 20.53 -1.19
N VAL A 220 -8.97 21.66 -0.83
CA VAL A 220 -7.61 21.70 -0.25
C VAL A 220 -7.64 22.37 1.11
N ILE A 221 -7.01 21.73 2.09
CA ILE A 221 -6.71 22.33 3.38
C ILE A 221 -5.20 22.56 3.49
N THR A 222 -4.82 23.81 3.71
CA THR A 222 -3.43 24.19 3.96
C THR A 222 -3.17 24.23 5.46
N GLN A 223 -2.16 23.49 5.89
CA GLN A 223 -1.61 23.54 7.24
C GLN A 223 -0.33 24.38 7.21
N TYR A 224 -0.09 25.17 8.26
CA TYR A 224 1.04 26.10 8.32
C TYR A 224 2.03 25.69 9.41
N SER A 225 3.33 25.92 9.14
CA SER A 225 4.35 25.95 10.19
C SER A 225 4.04 27.06 11.20
N THR A 226 3.96 26.72 12.48
CA THR A 226 3.95 27.71 13.59
C THR A 226 5.35 28.23 13.91
N TRP A 227 6.39 27.59 13.37
CA TRP A 227 7.78 27.98 13.58
C TRP A 227 8.17 29.11 12.62
N GLN A 228 8.59 30.24 13.20
CA GLN A 228 9.29 31.32 12.50
C GLN A 228 10.78 31.24 12.85
N PRO A 229 11.70 31.35 11.88
CA PRO A 229 13.11 31.51 12.21
C PRO A 229 13.29 32.79 13.05
N PRO A 230 14.21 32.79 14.04
CA PRO A 230 14.51 34.00 14.78
C PRO A 230 14.94 35.11 13.81
N ALA A 231 14.47 36.34 14.05
CA ALA A 231 14.84 37.49 13.24
C ALA A 231 16.36 37.57 13.10
N PRO A 232 16.90 37.91 11.90
CA PRO A 232 18.33 38.07 11.73
C PRO A 232 18.81 39.12 12.74
N VAL A 233 19.59 38.68 13.72
CA VAL A 233 20.23 39.58 14.69
C VAL A 233 21.12 40.48 13.87
N GLY A 234 20.80 41.77 13.81
CA GLY A 234 21.55 42.79 13.08
C GLY A 234 22.99 42.83 13.59
N GLY A 235 23.88 42.11 12.92
CA GLY A 235 25.29 42.02 13.26
C GLY A 235 26.05 43.24 12.78
N ASN A 236 26.04 44.32 13.57
CA ASN A 236 27.15 45.28 13.56
C ASN A 236 28.29 44.67 14.38
N GLY A 237 29.31 44.11 13.71
CA GLY A 237 30.52 43.71 14.42
C GLY A 237 31.40 42.70 13.70
N ARG A 238 32.58 43.16 13.28
CA ARG A 238 33.67 42.35 12.76
C ARG A 238 34.03 41.22 13.74
N GLY A 239 34.03 39.99 13.26
CA GLY A 239 34.59 38.84 13.98
C GLY A 239 34.78 37.68 13.01
N LYS A 240 35.97 37.59 12.42
CA LYS A 240 36.41 36.38 11.71
C LYS A 240 36.44 35.25 12.74
N ASN A 241 35.65 34.20 12.58
CA ASN A 241 35.92 32.88 13.13
C ASN A 241 35.45 31.82 12.13
N ASN A 242 36.43 31.07 11.63
CA ASN A 242 36.25 29.95 10.72
C ASN A 242 35.38 28.86 11.37
N PHE A 243 34.21 28.60 10.82
CA PHE A 243 33.55 27.31 10.99
C PHE A 243 33.85 26.46 9.75
N LEU A 244 34.75 25.49 9.92
CA LEU A 244 34.93 24.38 8.98
C LEU A 244 33.66 23.51 9.00
N PRO A 245 33.27 22.90 7.87
CA PRO A 245 32.15 21.96 7.86
C PRO A 245 32.53 20.68 8.63
N PRO A 246 31.57 20.02 9.30
CA PRO A 246 31.82 18.74 9.95
C PRO A 246 32.15 17.65 8.92
N ARG A 247 33.14 16.81 9.25
CA ARG A 247 33.53 15.63 8.45
C ARG A 247 32.42 14.57 8.51
N ALA A 248 32.24 13.86 7.40
CA ALA A 248 31.41 12.67 7.31
C ALA A 248 31.94 11.58 8.27
N GLY A 249 31.07 11.09 9.15
CA GLY A 249 31.34 9.94 10.01
C GLY A 249 31.13 10.22 11.49
N ASP A 250 29.88 10.42 11.90
CA ASP A 250 29.41 10.26 13.28
C ASP A 250 27.90 9.96 13.26
N ASN A 251 27.55 8.67 13.09
CA ASN A 251 26.19 8.18 13.32
C ASN A 251 25.99 8.01 14.84
N PRO A 252 24.89 8.50 15.44
CA PRO A 252 24.48 8.05 16.77
C PRO A 252 23.87 6.64 16.73
N PRO A 253 24.03 5.84 17.79
CA PRO A 253 23.62 4.43 17.79
C PRO A 253 22.10 4.29 17.86
N PHE A 254 21.59 3.32 17.08
CA PHE A 254 20.21 2.85 17.15
C PHE A 254 19.87 2.38 18.57
N GLY A 255 18.90 3.06 19.18
CA GLY A 255 18.25 2.62 20.40
C GLY A 255 17.33 1.44 20.13
N SER A 256 17.57 0.34 20.83
CA SER A 256 16.70 -0.83 20.93
C SER A 256 15.30 -0.47 21.41
N CYS A 257 14.27 -0.93 20.70
CA CYS A 257 12.93 -1.14 21.25
C CYS A 257 12.61 -2.63 21.18
N GLN A 258 12.49 -3.24 22.36
CA GLN A 258 11.81 -4.51 22.57
C GLN A 258 10.30 -4.27 22.55
N ALA A 259 9.59 -5.02 21.72
CA ALA A 259 8.31 -5.69 21.98
C ALA A 259 8.04 -6.63 20.81
#